data_AF-A0A1E7IM41-F1
#
_entry.id   AF-A0A1E7IM41-F1
#
_cell.length_a   1.000
_cell.length_b   1.000
_cell.length_c   1.000
_cell.angle_alpha   90.00
_cell.angle_beta   90.00
_cell.angle_gamma   90.00
#
_symmetry.space_group_name_H-M   'P 1'
#
loop_
_entity.id
_entity.type
_entity.pdbx_description
1 polymer ?
#
loop_
_entity_poly.entity_id
_entity_poly.type
_entity_poly.pdbx_seq_one_letter_code
_entity_poly.pdbx_strand_id
1 'polypeptide(L)'
;MEIYLSIDDTDNLESCGTGELASQIAAYIHQQGWGECSYITRHQLFIHPDIPYTSHNSSMCFQALIEDHALGDVINYASDFLARESAEGSDPGLCVALPETLRCVVEVVDFGHRAKKVVLTKAQAYELALHSGAHLSQHGGTGQGVIGALAGIGLRMGGQDGRLKGKIAFVADPIDNGIDAASVLQHKWVSSIQTEQGEVLCPDARIRLIDKVKIVQIEGHPVLLVQRNEQGDWQNLSRQQLKAY
;
A
#
# COMPACT_ATOMS: atom_id res chain seq x y z
N MET A 1 16.28 -9.87 7.79
CA MET A 1 14.91 -10.43 7.71
C MET A 1 13.96 -9.56 6.90
N GLU A 2 12.91 -10.15 6.32
CA GLU A 2 11.81 -9.40 5.67
C GLU A 2 10.72 -9.02 6.69
N ILE A 3 10.14 -7.82 6.54
CA ILE A 3 8.95 -7.38 7.28
C ILE A 3 7.94 -6.71 6.34
N TYR A 4 6.67 -6.74 6.74
CA TYR A 4 5.62 -5.85 6.26
C TYR A 4 5.29 -4.86 7.36
N LEU A 5 5.20 -3.57 7.04
CA LEU A 5 4.76 -2.51 7.95
C LEU A 5 3.55 -1.82 7.34
N SER A 6 2.48 -1.68 8.12
CA SER A 6 1.30 -0.94 7.71
C SER A 6 0.82 0.03 8.78
N ILE A 7 0.35 1.18 8.33
CA ILE A 7 -0.26 2.21 9.16
C ILE A 7 -1.62 2.63 8.59
N ASP A 8 -2.50 3.07 9.47
CA ASP A 8 -3.79 3.64 9.11
C ASP A 8 -4.26 4.69 10.12
N ASP A 9 -5.23 5.51 9.69
CA ASP A 9 -5.95 6.50 10.50
C ASP A 9 -5.01 7.47 11.25
N THR A 10 -4.11 8.11 10.50
CA THR A 10 -3.10 9.02 11.04
C THR A 10 -3.34 10.48 10.65
N ASP A 11 -4.26 10.73 9.72
CA ASP A 11 -4.48 12.04 9.10
C ASP A 11 -5.82 12.66 9.49
N ASN A 12 -5.93 13.97 9.25
CA ASN A 12 -7.20 14.71 9.25
C ASN A 12 -7.25 15.60 7.99
N LEU A 13 -8.28 16.43 7.86
CA LEU A 13 -8.46 17.28 6.66
C LEU A 13 -7.38 18.38 6.51
N GLU A 14 -6.64 18.68 7.56
CA GLU A 14 -5.67 19.79 7.61
C GLU A 14 -4.22 19.31 7.74
N SER A 15 -3.99 18.02 8.04
CA SER A 15 -2.67 17.44 8.25
C SER A 15 -2.08 16.81 6.97
N CYS A 16 -0.81 16.39 7.07
CA CYS A 16 -0.23 15.54 6.03
C CYS A 16 -0.91 14.15 6.03
N GLY A 17 -1.10 13.58 4.84
CA GLY A 17 -1.84 12.33 4.72
C GLY A 17 -1.06 11.10 5.18
N THR A 18 -1.75 10.01 5.50
CA THR A 18 -1.17 8.73 5.98
C THR A 18 -0.01 8.22 5.12
N GLY A 19 -0.10 8.39 3.79
CA GLY A 19 0.95 7.96 2.87
C GLY A 19 2.26 8.74 2.98
N GLU A 20 2.21 9.96 3.51
CA GLU A 20 3.39 10.76 3.78
C GLU A 20 4.09 10.30 5.05
N LEU A 21 3.34 10.03 6.13
CA LEU A 21 3.90 9.44 7.35
C LEU A 21 4.55 8.08 7.09
N ALA A 22 3.92 7.22 6.27
CA ALA A 22 4.54 5.96 5.84
C ALA A 22 5.86 6.18 5.07
N SER A 23 5.96 7.25 4.29
CA SER A 23 7.19 7.60 3.55
C SER A 23 8.29 8.09 4.50
N GLN A 24 7.92 8.84 5.55
CA GLN A 24 8.86 9.30 6.57
C GLN A 24 9.40 8.14 7.41
N ILE A 25 8.56 7.18 7.80
CA ILE A 25 8.99 5.96 8.50
C ILE A 25 9.97 5.18 7.61
N ALA A 26 9.62 4.91 6.36
CA ALA A 26 10.48 4.19 5.43
C ALA A 26 11.83 4.90 5.20
N ALA A 27 11.82 6.23 5.07
CA ALA A 27 13.03 7.03 4.91
C ALA A 27 13.91 6.98 6.17
N TYR A 28 13.30 7.00 7.37
CA TYR A 28 14.05 6.92 8.62
C TYR A 28 14.74 5.56 8.79
N ILE A 29 14.05 4.46 8.47
CA ILE A 29 14.64 3.10 8.47
C ILE A 29 15.92 3.07 7.61
N HIS A 30 15.87 3.62 6.40
CA HIS A 30 17.03 3.70 5.52
C HIS A 30 18.13 4.60 6.10
N GLN A 31 17.78 5.78 6.62
CA GLN A 31 18.74 6.74 7.18
C GLN A 31 19.48 6.21 8.42
N GLN A 32 18.84 5.37 9.23
CA GLN A 32 19.48 4.71 10.37
C GLN A 32 20.35 3.50 9.96
N GLY A 33 20.33 3.11 8.68
CA GLY A 33 21.01 1.90 8.21
C GLY A 33 20.35 0.62 8.72
N TRP A 34 19.08 0.67 9.12
CA TRP A 34 18.34 -0.50 9.60
C TRP A 34 17.87 -1.41 8.47
N GLY A 35 17.74 -0.89 7.26
CA GLY A 35 17.31 -1.69 6.12
C GLY A 35 16.84 -0.88 4.91
N GLU A 36 16.38 -1.59 3.90
CA GLU A 36 15.85 -1.04 2.65
C GLU A 36 14.34 -1.27 2.56
N CYS A 37 13.60 -0.21 2.24
CA CYS A 37 12.14 -0.26 2.10
C CYS A 37 11.73 -0.34 0.63
N SER A 38 10.73 -1.17 0.35
CA SER A 38 10.05 -1.22 -0.94
C SER A 38 9.11 -0.02 -1.13
N TYR A 39 8.42 0.01 -2.28
CA TYR A 39 7.38 0.99 -2.53
C TYR A 39 6.20 0.85 -1.55
N ILE A 40 5.58 1.97 -1.23
CA ILE A 40 4.37 2.03 -0.41
C ILE A 40 3.14 1.82 -1.30
N THR A 41 2.23 0.93 -0.88
CA THR A 41 0.90 0.76 -1.46
C THR A 41 -0.15 1.42 -0.58
N ARG A 42 -1.13 2.05 -1.22
CA ARG A 42 -2.39 2.49 -0.61
C ARG A 42 -3.45 1.44 -0.89
N HIS A 43 -4.11 0.97 0.16
CA HIS A 43 -5.19 0.00 0.09
C HIS A 43 -6.52 0.69 0.41
N GLN A 44 -7.45 0.69 -0.53
CA GLN A 44 -8.78 1.28 -0.29
C GLN A 44 -9.60 0.34 0.60
N LEU A 45 -10.01 0.81 1.77
CA LEU A 45 -10.88 0.08 2.69
C LEU A 45 -12.35 0.43 2.47
N PHE A 46 -13.25 -0.25 3.19
CA PHE A 46 -14.69 -0.15 2.98
C PHE A 46 -15.21 1.26 3.26
N ILE A 47 -15.92 1.84 2.28
CA ILE A 47 -16.60 3.13 2.46
C ILE A 47 -17.99 2.83 3.00
N HIS A 48 -18.23 3.13 4.28
CA HIS A 48 -19.49 2.84 4.97
C HIS A 48 -19.83 3.97 5.95
N PRO A 49 -21.12 4.34 6.12
CA PRO A 49 -21.53 5.38 7.07
C PRO A 49 -21.10 5.15 8.52
N ASP A 50 -20.94 3.88 8.91
CA ASP A 50 -20.53 3.51 10.28
C ASP A 50 -19.00 3.56 10.49
N ILE A 51 -18.22 3.88 9.45
CA ILE A 51 -16.76 3.99 9.54
C ILE A 51 -16.39 5.46 9.38
N PRO A 52 -15.87 6.13 10.42
CA PRO A 52 -15.35 7.48 10.28
C PRO A 52 -14.11 7.47 9.38
N TYR A 53 -13.99 8.45 8.48
CA TYR A 53 -12.80 8.65 7.66
C TYR A 53 -12.70 10.12 7.23
N THR A 54 -11.52 10.50 6.75
CA THR A 54 -11.23 11.86 6.25
C THR A 54 -11.72 12.02 4.81
N SER A 55 -10.79 12.20 3.86
CA SER A 55 -11.08 12.14 2.42
C SER A 55 -11.17 10.70 1.93
N HIS A 56 -10.45 9.78 2.58
CA HIS A 56 -10.33 8.39 2.17
C HIS A 56 -10.24 7.48 3.39
N ASN A 57 -10.97 6.36 3.37
CA ASN A 57 -10.71 5.24 4.27
C ASN A 57 -9.65 4.34 3.62
N SER A 58 -8.37 4.47 3.98
CA SER A 58 -7.31 3.70 3.35
C SER A 58 -6.05 3.55 4.20
N SER A 59 -5.56 2.32 4.30
CA SER A 59 -4.27 2.04 4.92
C SER A 59 -3.10 2.15 3.95
N MET A 60 -1.91 2.30 4.50
CA MET A 60 -0.63 2.35 3.78
C MET A 60 0.24 1.19 4.22
N CYS A 61 0.85 0.49 3.27
CA CYS A 61 1.73 -0.64 3.59
C CYS A 61 2.99 -0.66 2.73
N PHE A 62 4.11 -1.09 3.28
CA PHE A 62 5.33 -1.40 2.54
C PHE A 62 6.03 -2.62 3.13
N GLN A 63 6.80 -3.31 2.30
CA GLN A 63 7.78 -4.30 2.74
C GLN A 63 9.12 -3.63 3.02
N ALA A 64 9.89 -4.17 3.95
CA ALA A 64 11.29 -3.79 4.15
C ALA A 64 12.15 -5.03 4.39
N LEU A 65 13.37 -5.00 3.86
CA LEU A 65 14.43 -5.93 4.24
C LEU A 65 15.28 -5.22 5.29
N ILE A 66 15.21 -5.68 6.54
CA ILE A 66 15.88 -5.06 7.68
C ILE A 66 16.93 -5.99 8.30
N GLU A 67 17.87 -5.40 9.02
CA GLU A 67 18.80 -6.12 9.89
C GLU A 67 18.04 -6.77 11.05
N ASP A 68 18.39 -8.00 11.42
CA ASP A 68 17.62 -8.78 12.39
C ASP A 68 17.54 -8.12 13.79
N HIS A 69 18.59 -7.38 14.17
CA HIS A 69 18.64 -6.65 15.43
C HIS A 69 17.78 -5.37 15.43
N ALA A 70 17.38 -4.86 14.25
CA ALA A 70 16.71 -3.58 14.12
C ALA A 70 15.18 -3.68 14.29
N LEU A 71 14.60 -4.88 14.33
CA LEU A 71 13.13 -5.05 14.39
C LEU A 71 12.50 -4.29 15.56
N GLY A 72 13.08 -4.40 16.75
CA GLY A 72 12.59 -3.69 17.94
C GLY A 72 12.65 -2.18 17.77
N ASP A 73 13.76 -1.67 17.22
CA ASP A 73 13.96 -0.24 17.00
C ASP A 73 13.01 0.32 15.93
N VAL A 74 12.75 -0.43 14.86
CA VAL A 74 11.76 -0.08 13.82
C VAL A 74 10.37 0.05 14.44
N ILE A 75 9.94 -0.93 15.24
CA ILE A 75 8.62 -0.92 15.89
C ILE A 75 8.51 0.24 16.88
N ASN A 76 9.52 0.43 17.72
CA ASN A 76 9.53 1.50 18.73
C ASN A 76 9.52 2.88 18.06
N TYR A 77 10.38 3.09 17.06
CA TYR A 77 10.41 4.34 16.33
C TYR A 77 9.07 4.62 15.63
N ALA A 78 8.51 3.65 14.90
CA ALA A 78 7.23 3.84 14.21
C ALA A 78 6.11 4.15 15.21
N SER A 79 6.10 3.49 16.37
CA SER A 79 5.16 3.72 17.46
C SER A 79 5.24 5.15 18.00
N ASP A 80 6.45 5.60 18.35
CA ASP A 80 6.69 6.93 18.90
C ASP A 80 6.43 8.03 17.86
N PHE A 81 6.80 7.77 16.61
CA PHE A 81 6.56 8.65 15.48
C PHE A 81 5.07 8.83 15.25
N LEU A 82 4.28 7.76 15.24
CA LEU A 82 2.82 7.85 15.08
C LEU A 82 2.17 8.59 16.25
N ALA A 83 2.61 8.35 17.49
CA ALA A 83 2.07 9.04 18.66
C ALA A 83 2.34 10.56 18.64
N ARG A 84 3.44 10.98 18.00
CA ARG A 84 3.83 12.40 17.90
C ARG A 84 3.27 13.12 16.69
N GLU A 85 3.33 12.48 15.53
CA GLU A 85 3.16 13.15 14.22
C GLU A 85 1.77 12.93 13.62
N SER A 86 0.99 11.99 14.15
CA SER A 86 -0.40 11.81 13.69
C SER A 86 -1.26 12.98 14.11
N ALA A 87 -2.26 13.26 13.29
CA ALA A 87 -3.11 14.43 13.46
C ALA A 87 -3.94 14.35 14.75
N GLU A 88 -4.20 15.49 15.38
CA GLU A 88 -5.12 15.54 16.52
C GLU A 88 -6.49 14.98 16.12
N GLY A 89 -7.04 14.11 16.98
CA GLY A 89 -8.32 13.44 16.76
C GLY A 89 -8.28 12.19 15.88
N SER A 90 -7.12 11.83 15.32
CA SER A 90 -6.94 10.57 14.58
C SER A 90 -6.81 9.34 15.50
N ASP A 91 -6.92 8.15 14.93
CA ASP A 91 -6.85 6.86 15.63
C ASP A 91 -5.68 5.96 15.15
N PRO A 92 -4.41 6.40 15.22
CA PRO A 92 -3.31 5.75 14.50
C PRO A 92 -3.12 4.29 14.87
N GLY A 93 -3.14 3.42 13.87
CA GLY A 93 -2.78 2.01 14.00
C GLY A 93 -1.43 1.71 13.38
N LEU A 94 -0.66 0.85 14.03
CA LEU A 94 0.56 0.24 13.50
C LEU A 94 0.43 -1.27 13.48
N CYS A 95 0.74 -1.90 12.36
CA CYS A 95 0.90 -3.34 12.27
C CYS A 95 2.23 -3.69 11.62
N VAL A 96 2.98 -4.62 12.22
CA VAL A 96 4.23 -5.17 11.68
C VAL A 96 4.15 -6.69 11.67
N ALA A 97 4.40 -7.29 10.51
CA ALA A 97 4.34 -8.73 10.33
C ALA A 97 5.63 -9.26 9.68
N LEU A 98 6.11 -10.39 10.20
CA LEU A 98 7.28 -11.09 9.69
C LEU A 98 6.78 -12.30 8.90
N PRO A 99 6.86 -12.34 7.56
CA PRO A 99 6.34 -13.47 6.78
C PRO A 99 6.95 -14.82 7.21
N GLU A 100 8.18 -14.80 7.71
CA GLU A 100 8.92 -15.99 8.17
C GLU A 100 8.30 -16.66 9.41
N THR A 101 7.64 -15.88 10.27
CA THR A 101 7.10 -16.35 11.56
C THR A 101 5.59 -16.12 11.72
N LEU A 102 4.96 -15.41 10.77
CA LEU A 102 3.54 -15.14 10.77
C LEU A 102 2.74 -16.43 10.59
N ARG A 103 1.88 -16.71 11.55
CA ARG A 103 0.89 -17.79 11.51
C ARG A 103 -0.41 -17.28 10.92
N CYS A 104 -1.32 -18.18 10.55
CA CYS A 104 -2.66 -17.82 10.09
C CYS A 104 -2.65 -16.82 8.92
N VAL A 105 -1.72 -17.02 7.96
CA VAL A 105 -1.52 -16.10 6.84
C VAL A 105 -2.80 -15.95 6.02
N VAL A 106 -3.52 -17.04 5.79
CA VAL A 106 -4.79 -17.03 5.04
C VAL A 106 -5.82 -16.15 5.74
N GLU A 107 -5.94 -16.26 7.06
CA GLU A 107 -6.86 -15.47 7.86
C GLU A 107 -6.50 -13.98 7.89
N VAL A 108 -5.20 -13.65 7.90
CA VAL A 108 -4.71 -12.26 7.78
C VAL A 108 -5.06 -11.68 6.41
N VAL A 109 -4.85 -12.43 5.33
CA VAL A 109 -5.24 -12.01 3.96
C VAL A 109 -6.76 -11.85 3.84
N ASP A 110 -7.54 -12.81 4.36
CA ASP A 110 -8.99 -12.77 4.37
C ASP A 110 -9.53 -11.59 5.18
N PHE A 111 -8.89 -11.27 6.31
CA PHE A 111 -9.23 -10.08 7.10
C PHE A 111 -9.07 -8.80 6.27
N GLY A 112 -7.96 -8.68 5.52
CA GLY A 112 -7.74 -7.58 4.59
C GLY A 112 -8.85 -7.47 3.54
N HIS A 113 -9.22 -8.56 2.88
CA HIS A 113 -10.30 -8.56 1.89
C HIS A 113 -11.67 -8.26 2.50
N ARG A 114 -11.94 -8.71 3.73
CA ARG A 114 -13.17 -8.39 4.45
C ARG A 114 -13.24 -6.92 4.84
N ALA A 115 -12.11 -6.30 5.22
CA ALA A 115 -12.04 -4.88 5.55
C ALA A 115 -12.40 -3.96 4.37
N LYS A 116 -12.43 -4.50 3.14
CA LYS A 116 -12.93 -3.80 1.94
C LYS A 116 -14.45 -3.89 1.73
N LYS A 117 -15.15 -4.76 2.48
CA LYS A 117 -16.54 -5.15 2.19
C LYS A 117 -17.49 -5.06 3.39
N VAL A 118 -16.99 -5.19 4.61
CA VAL A 118 -17.82 -5.23 5.82
C VAL A 118 -17.17 -4.41 6.94
N VAL A 119 -17.99 -3.96 7.88
CA VAL A 119 -17.51 -3.31 9.11
C VAL A 119 -16.89 -4.38 10.01
N LEU A 120 -15.60 -4.24 10.29
CA LEU A 120 -14.85 -5.10 11.21
C LEU A 120 -14.66 -4.39 12.55
N THR A 121 -14.30 -5.15 13.59
CA THR A 121 -14.11 -4.60 14.93
C THR A 121 -12.66 -4.65 15.37
N LYS A 122 -12.30 -3.73 16.26
CA LYS A 122 -10.99 -3.70 16.91
C LYS A 122 -10.66 -5.00 17.64
N ALA A 123 -11.65 -5.65 18.27
CA ALA A 123 -11.47 -6.92 18.95
C ALA A 123 -11.05 -8.03 17.97
N GLN A 124 -11.68 -8.10 16.79
CA GLN A 124 -11.31 -9.05 15.74
C GLN A 124 -9.86 -8.82 15.26
N ALA A 125 -9.44 -7.57 15.13
CA ALA A 125 -8.08 -7.24 14.71
C ALA A 125 -7.03 -7.72 15.75
N TYR A 126 -7.23 -7.39 17.02
CA TYR A 126 -6.30 -7.82 18.09
C TYR A 126 -6.30 -9.34 18.30
N GLU A 127 -7.46 -9.99 18.23
CA GLU A 127 -7.54 -11.45 18.35
C GLU A 127 -6.75 -12.12 17.21
N LEU A 128 -6.91 -11.65 15.98
CA LEU A 128 -6.17 -12.19 14.85
C LEU A 128 -4.67 -11.90 14.95
N ALA A 129 -4.26 -10.69 15.34
CA ALA A 129 -2.86 -10.33 15.53
C ALA A 129 -2.17 -11.20 16.60
N LEU A 130 -2.87 -11.47 17.72
CA LEU A 130 -2.36 -12.36 18.77
C LEU A 130 -2.13 -13.78 18.25
N HIS A 131 -3.09 -14.34 17.51
CA HIS A 131 -2.98 -15.70 16.99
C HIS A 131 -1.94 -15.80 15.86
N SER A 132 -1.88 -14.82 14.97
CA SER A 132 -0.93 -14.77 13.86
C SER A 132 0.50 -14.47 14.31
N GLY A 133 0.67 -13.75 15.42
CA GLY A 133 1.97 -13.28 15.89
C GLY A 133 2.41 -11.96 15.24
N ALA A 134 1.50 -11.26 14.53
CA ALA A 134 1.77 -9.90 14.08
C ALA A 134 1.83 -8.94 15.28
N HIS A 135 2.75 -7.97 15.22
CA HIS A 135 2.69 -6.82 16.12
C HIS A 135 1.52 -5.93 15.70
N LEU A 136 0.67 -5.54 16.66
CA LEU A 136 -0.44 -4.62 16.45
C LEU A 136 -0.57 -3.68 17.64
N SER A 137 -0.56 -2.37 17.38
CA SER A 137 -0.60 -1.35 18.43
C SER A 137 -1.38 -0.11 18.00
N GLN A 138 -1.98 0.56 18.97
CA GLN A 138 -2.70 1.83 18.82
C GLN A 138 -1.87 2.99 19.38
N HIS A 139 -1.88 4.14 18.71
CA HIS A 139 -1.08 5.32 19.08
C HIS A 139 -1.90 6.62 19.17
N GLY A 140 -3.22 6.52 19.34
CA GLY A 140 -4.09 7.66 19.57
C GLY A 140 -5.57 7.29 19.66
N GLY A 141 -6.36 8.27 20.10
CA GLY A 141 -7.82 8.23 20.15
C GLY A 141 -8.44 6.98 20.81
N THR A 142 -9.50 6.49 20.20
CA THR A 142 -10.18 5.22 20.47
C THR A 142 -9.41 3.98 19.94
N GLY A 143 -8.44 4.17 19.06
CA GLY A 143 -7.55 3.16 18.49
C GLY A 143 -8.17 2.30 17.38
N GLN A 144 -9.08 2.86 16.57
CA GLN A 144 -9.72 2.12 15.45
C GLN A 144 -8.77 1.80 14.29
N GLY A 145 -7.73 2.62 14.05
CA GLY A 145 -6.81 2.43 12.92
C GLY A 145 -6.08 1.09 12.92
N VAL A 146 -6.05 0.36 14.04
CA VAL A 146 -5.50 -1.00 14.09
C VAL A 146 -6.24 -1.97 13.15
N ILE A 147 -7.52 -1.73 12.86
CA ILE A 147 -8.29 -2.52 11.89
C ILE A 147 -7.67 -2.37 10.52
N GLY A 148 -7.47 -1.12 10.06
CA GLY A 148 -6.94 -0.89 8.73
C GLY A 148 -5.45 -1.17 8.61
N ALA A 149 -4.67 -0.98 9.68
CA ALA A 149 -3.26 -1.37 9.72
C ALA A 149 -3.11 -2.89 9.53
N LEU A 150 -3.87 -3.72 10.24
CA LEU A 150 -3.86 -5.17 10.02
C LEU A 150 -4.39 -5.54 8.63
N ALA A 151 -5.45 -4.88 8.17
CA ALA A 151 -5.99 -5.09 6.83
C ALA A 151 -4.97 -4.77 5.73
N GLY A 152 -4.16 -3.72 5.91
CA GLY A 152 -3.10 -3.34 4.98
C GLY A 152 -2.04 -4.41 4.83
N ILE A 153 -1.63 -5.07 5.93
CA ILE A 153 -0.75 -6.24 5.89
C ILE A 153 -1.41 -7.36 5.07
N GLY A 154 -2.66 -7.72 5.39
CA GLY A 154 -3.38 -8.78 4.68
C GLY A 154 -3.53 -8.53 3.18
N LEU A 155 -3.91 -7.31 2.79
CA LEU A 155 -4.06 -6.93 1.39
C LEU A 155 -2.71 -6.91 0.65
N ARG A 156 -1.66 -6.41 1.30
CA ARG A 156 -0.30 -6.42 0.73
C ARG A 156 0.22 -7.84 0.55
N MET A 157 0.04 -8.72 1.53
CA MET A 157 0.46 -10.13 1.45
C MET A 157 -0.38 -10.92 0.45
N GLY A 158 -1.68 -10.61 0.32
CA GLY A 158 -2.57 -11.24 -0.65
C GLY A 158 -2.20 -10.93 -2.10
N GLY A 159 -1.40 -9.90 -2.35
CA GLY A 159 -0.75 -9.67 -3.65
C GLY A 159 -1.63 -9.06 -4.73
N GLN A 160 -2.96 -9.00 -4.55
CA GLN A 160 -3.93 -8.58 -5.57
C GLN A 160 -4.56 -7.20 -5.31
N ASP A 161 -3.96 -6.42 -4.42
CA ASP A 161 -4.50 -5.15 -3.96
C ASP A 161 -3.39 -4.15 -3.69
N GLY A 162 -3.68 -2.86 -3.89
CA GLY A 162 -2.80 -1.77 -3.56
C GLY A 162 -2.38 -0.98 -4.78
N ARG A 163 -2.52 0.34 -4.68
CA ARG A 163 -1.96 1.30 -5.65
C ARG A 163 -0.70 1.93 -5.08
N LEU A 164 0.37 2.00 -5.86
CA LEU A 164 1.59 2.65 -5.41
C LEU A 164 1.32 4.12 -5.02
N LYS A 165 1.84 4.53 -3.86
CA LYS A 165 1.79 5.90 -3.34
C LYS A 165 2.61 6.82 -4.22
N GLY A 166 2.19 8.10 -4.26
CA GLY A 166 2.90 9.13 -5.03
C GLY A 166 2.54 9.12 -6.51
N LYS A 167 3.37 9.77 -7.32
CA LYS A 167 3.23 9.81 -8.77
C LYS A 167 4.48 9.17 -9.35
N ILE A 168 4.29 8.26 -10.30
CA ILE A 168 5.38 7.80 -11.14
C ILE A 168 5.30 8.63 -12.41
N ALA A 169 6.39 9.30 -12.73
CA ALA A 169 6.52 10.10 -13.93
C ALA A 169 7.41 9.35 -14.92
N PHE A 170 6.95 9.30 -16.15
CA PHE A 170 7.71 8.77 -17.27
C PHE A 170 8.01 9.91 -18.24
N VAL A 171 9.15 9.84 -18.91
CA VAL A 171 9.47 10.75 -20.00
C VAL A 171 8.81 10.20 -21.26
N ALA A 172 7.61 10.71 -21.56
CA ALA A 172 6.88 10.36 -22.77
C ALA A 172 7.22 11.30 -23.93
N ASP A 173 6.93 10.86 -25.15
CA ASP A 173 7.01 11.67 -26.35
C ASP A 173 6.00 12.84 -26.24
N PRO A 174 6.45 14.10 -26.37
CA PRO A 174 5.59 15.26 -26.18
C PRO A 174 4.51 15.43 -27.25
N ILE A 175 4.61 14.71 -28.39
CA ILE A 175 3.66 14.83 -29.51
C ILE A 175 2.40 14.00 -29.25
N ASP A 176 2.56 12.73 -28.86
CA ASP A 176 1.45 11.78 -28.69
C ASP A 176 1.28 11.29 -27.24
N ASN A 177 2.13 11.75 -26.32
CA ASN A 177 2.25 11.24 -24.95
C ASN A 177 2.52 9.73 -24.91
N GLY A 178 3.18 9.21 -25.95
CA GLY A 178 3.54 7.81 -26.11
C GLY A 178 4.86 7.46 -25.42
N ILE A 179 4.96 6.22 -24.96
CA ILE A 179 6.20 5.64 -24.44
C ILE A 179 6.28 4.15 -24.83
N ASP A 180 7.47 3.67 -25.13
CA ASP A 180 7.69 2.25 -25.40
C ASP A 180 7.62 1.45 -24.09
N ALA A 181 7.00 0.27 -24.14
CA ALA A 181 6.86 -0.62 -22.99
C ALA A 181 8.22 -0.95 -22.35
N ALA A 182 9.27 -1.14 -23.16
CA ALA A 182 10.64 -1.34 -22.69
C ALA A 182 11.15 -0.18 -21.80
N SER A 183 10.84 1.08 -22.15
CA SER A 183 11.23 2.26 -21.37
C SER A 183 10.47 2.33 -20.04
N VAL A 184 9.20 1.92 -20.03
CA VAL A 184 8.41 1.82 -18.79
C VAL A 184 8.98 0.74 -17.86
N LEU A 185 9.38 -0.42 -18.41
CA LEU A 185 9.95 -1.55 -17.67
C LEU A 185 11.33 -1.27 -17.06
N GLN A 186 12.02 -0.20 -17.49
CA GLN A 186 13.28 0.23 -16.84
C GLN A 186 13.04 0.89 -15.48
N HIS A 187 11.80 1.28 -15.16
CA HIS A 187 11.50 1.89 -13.87
C HIS A 187 11.51 0.82 -12.77
N LYS A 188 12.31 1.02 -11.71
CA LYS A 188 12.49 0.05 -10.60
C LYS A 188 11.20 -0.42 -9.90
N TRP A 189 10.11 0.31 -10.05
CA TRP A 189 8.79 -0.02 -9.51
C TRP A 189 7.77 -0.39 -10.60
N VAL A 190 8.23 -0.92 -11.73
CA VAL A 190 7.39 -1.58 -12.73
C VAL A 190 8.08 -2.86 -13.13
N SER A 191 7.45 -3.98 -12.82
CA SER A 191 7.96 -5.32 -13.10
C SER A 191 7.28 -5.97 -14.31
N SER A 192 6.04 -5.57 -14.59
CA SER A 192 5.24 -6.05 -15.72
C SER A 192 4.32 -4.95 -16.23
N ILE A 193 3.95 -5.07 -17.50
CA ILE A 193 2.90 -4.29 -18.15
C ILE A 193 1.94 -5.30 -18.76
N GLN A 194 0.68 -5.27 -18.32
CA GLN A 194 -0.29 -6.28 -18.74
C GLN A 194 -1.72 -5.73 -18.73
N THR A 195 -2.63 -6.45 -19.39
CA THR A 195 -4.07 -6.18 -19.30
C THR A 195 -4.64 -6.64 -17.96
N GLU A 196 -5.88 -6.24 -17.65
CA GLU A 196 -6.59 -6.74 -16.46
C GLU A 196 -6.81 -8.27 -16.50
N GLN A 197 -6.79 -8.86 -17.70
CA GLN A 197 -6.88 -10.31 -17.92
C GLN A 197 -5.52 -11.03 -17.77
N GLY A 198 -4.44 -10.30 -17.50
CA GLY A 198 -3.10 -10.85 -17.34
C GLY A 198 -2.31 -11.02 -18.64
N GLU A 199 -2.78 -10.46 -19.77
CA GLU A 199 -2.02 -10.52 -21.02
C GLU A 199 -0.85 -9.53 -20.98
N VAL A 200 0.38 -10.05 -20.95
CA VAL A 200 1.61 -9.25 -20.90
C VAL A 200 1.89 -8.59 -22.25
N LEU A 201 2.23 -7.30 -22.22
CA LEU A 201 2.57 -6.54 -23.42
C LEU A 201 3.98 -6.87 -23.93
N CYS A 202 4.11 -6.88 -25.25
CA CYS A 202 5.42 -6.93 -25.91
C CYS A 202 6.25 -5.68 -25.53
N PRO A 203 7.56 -5.80 -25.25
CA PRO A 203 8.43 -4.66 -24.94
C PRO A 203 8.47 -3.56 -26.01
N ASP A 204 8.19 -3.92 -27.27
CA ASP A 204 8.16 -2.97 -28.41
C ASP A 204 6.79 -2.27 -28.57
N ALA A 205 5.80 -2.61 -27.72
CA ALA A 205 4.50 -1.97 -27.77
C ALA A 205 4.59 -0.51 -27.33
N ARG A 206 3.95 0.39 -28.08
CA ARG A 206 3.81 1.80 -27.71
C ARG A 206 2.57 1.99 -26.86
N ILE A 207 2.73 2.65 -25.71
CA ILE A 207 1.66 2.92 -24.73
C ILE A 207 1.44 4.42 -24.67
N ARG A 208 0.21 4.85 -24.90
CA ARG A 208 -0.21 6.22 -24.63
C ARG A 208 -0.44 6.41 -23.14
N LEU A 209 0.30 7.31 -22.51
CA LEU A 209 0.05 7.65 -21.12
C LEU A 209 -1.16 8.57 -21.01
N ILE A 210 -2.04 8.30 -20.05
CA ILE A 210 -3.22 9.10 -19.75
C ILE A 210 -3.32 9.37 -18.26
N ASP A 211 -3.95 10.49 -17.91
CA ASP A 211 -4.08 10.98 -16.55
C ASP A 211 -2.73 11.01 -15.80
N LYS A 212 -2.78 10.72 -14.50
CA LYS A 212 -1.60 10.44 -13.69
C LYS A 212 -1.45 8.94 -13.62
N VAL A 213 -0.39 8.42 -14.23
CA VAL A 213 -0.06 7.00 -14.26
C VAL A 213 0.02 6.43 -12.84
N LYS A 214 -0.58 5.25 -12.67
CA LYS A 214 -0.63 4.53 -11.42
C LYS A 214 -0.25 3.08 -11.68
N ILE A 215 0.61 2.58 -10.80
CA ILE A 215 1.01 1.19 -10.73
C ILE A 215 0.19 0.55 -9.63
N VAL A 216 -0.28 -0.66 -9.87
CA VAL A 216 -1.00 -1.49 -8.92
C VAL A 216 -0.15 -2.69 -8.53
N GLN A 217 -0.50 -3.34 -7.44
CA GLN A 217 0.06 -4.63 -7.08
C GLN A 217 -0.82 -5.76 -7.61
N ILE A 218 -0.23 -6.65 -8.39
CA ILE A 218 -0.86 -7.86 -8.93
C ILE A 218 0.11 -9.01 -8.67
N GLU A 219 -0.37 -10.09 -8.06
CA GLU A 219 0.43 -11.25 -7.65
C GLU A 219 1.70 -10.87 -6.85
N GLY A 220 1.61 -9.80 -6.04
CA GLY A 220 2.74 -9.31 -5.24
C GLY A 220 3.73 -8.44 -6.03
N HIS A 221 3.49 -8.20 -7.31
CA HIS A 221 4.38 -7.47 -8.20
C HIS A 221 3.81 -6.10 -8.59
N PRO A 222 4.65 -5.06 -8.76
CA PRO A 222 4.20 -3.76 -9.22
C PRO A 222 3.97 -3.78 -10.74
N VAL A 223 2.73 -3.59 -11.16
CA VAL A 223 2.25 -3.76 -12.53
C VAL A 223 1.61 -2.48 -13.07
N LEU A 224 1.97 -2.09 -14.30
CA LEU A 224 1.22 -1.10 -15.06
C LEU A 224 0.10 -1.82 -15.82
N LEU A 225 -1.15 -1.55 -15.43
CA LEU A 225 -2.30 -2.07 -16.17
C LEU A 225 -2.61 -1.21 -17.39
N VAL A 226 -2.85 -1.87 -18.52
CA VAL A 226 -3.15 -1.24 -19.80
C VAL A 226 -4.39 -1.85 -20.45
N GLN A 227 -4.96 -1.09 -21.39
CA GLN A 227 -6.08 -1.51 -22.23
C GLN A 227 -5.95 -0.91 -23.62
N ARG A 228 -6.73 -1.40 -24.58
CA ARG A 228 -6.88 -0.71 -25.86
C ARG A 228 -7.91 0.41 -25.74
N ASN A 229 -7.61 1.55 -26.35
CA ASN A 229 -8.56 2.66 -26.51
C ASN A 229 -9.50 2.42 -27.71
N GLU A 230 -10.40 3.36 -27.99
CA GLU A 230 -11.34 3.28 -29.13
C GLU A 230 -10.66 3.23 -30.50
N GLN A 231 -9.43 3.74 -30.60
CA GLN A 231 -8.60 3.74 -31.81
C GLN A 231 -7.77 2.45 -31.95
N GLY A 232 -7.82 1.56 -30.94
CA GLY A 232 -7.06 0.32 -30.88
C GLY A 232 -5.66 0.47 -30.28
N ASP A 233 -5.23 1.66 -29.87
CA ASP A 233 -3.91 1.88 -29.27
C ASP A 233 -3.88 1.47 -27.81
N TRP A 234 -2.73 1.02 -27.32
CA TRP A 234 -2.54 0.74 -25.90
C TRP A 234 -2.50 2.04 -25.09
N GLN A 235 -3.16 2.05 -23.95
CA GLN A 235 -3.08 3.11 -22.94
C GLN A 235 -3.10 2.54 -21.53
N ASN A 236 -2.54 3.24 -20.54
CA ASN A 236 -2.73 2.84 -19.14
C ASN A 236 -4.19 2.99 -18.70
N LEU A 237 -4.58 2.24 -17.67
CA LEU A 237 -5.88 2.45 -17.03
C LEU A 237 -5.96 3.82 -16.35
N SER A 238 -7.16 4.41 -16.39
CA SER A 238 -7.47 5.64 -15.67
C SER A 238 -7.60 5.41 -14.17
N ARG A 239 -7.57 6.49 -13.39
CA ARG A 239 -7.78 6.42 -11.92
C ARG A 239 -9.13 5.86 -11.53
N GLN A 240 -10.15 6.09 -12.35
CA GLN A 240 -11.51 5.62 -12.08
C GLN A 240 -11.59 4.10 -12.21
N GLN A 241 -10.94 3.55 -13.24
CA GLN A 241 -10.88 2.10 -13.46
C GLN A 241 -10.08 1.41 -12.36
N LEU A 242 -9.01 2.07 -11.88
CA LEU A 242 -8.17 1.55 -10.81
C LEU A 242 -8.80 1.64 -9.40
N LYS A 243 -10.07 2.02 -9.24
CA LYS A 243 -10.73 2.07 -7.92
C LYS A 243 -10.90 0.69 -7.27
N ALA A 244 -10.89 -0.38 -8.06
CA ALA A 244 -11.00 -1.74 -7.56
C ALA A 244 -9.74 -2.20 -6.79
N TYR A 245 -8.60 -1.57 -7.07
CA TYR A 245 -7.27 -1.92 -6.56
C TYR A 245 -6.80 -1.00 -5.41
#